data_AF-A0A3D5AGT1-F1
#
_entry.id   AF-A0A3D5AGT1-F1
#
_cell.length_a   1.000
_cell.length_b   1.000
_cell.length_c   1.000
_cell.angle_alpha   90.00
_cell.angle_beta   90.00
_cell.angle_gamma   90.00
#
_symmetry.space_group_name_H-M   'P 1'
#
loop_
_entity.id
_entity.type
_entity.pdbx_description
1 polymer ?
#
loop_
_entity_poly.entity_id
_entity_poly.type
_entity_poly.pdbx_seq_one_letter_code
_entity_poly.pdbx_strand_id
1 'polypeptide(L)'
;MDHVGTALVETPLPQISPLAGEPIERADAERLAGVLKALADPARLRLLSLIQSAPEGEACVCDLTAPLGLSQPTVSHHLRILTEAGLLNRDKRG
;
A
#
# COMPACT_ATOMS: atom_id res chain seq x y z
N MET A 1 -11.87 16.35 -2.94
CA MET A 1 -12.09 14.91 -2.65
C MET A 1 -10.73 14.23 -2.51
N ASP A 2 -10.49 13.41 -1.49
CA ASP A 2 -9.17 12.77 -1.33
C ASP A 2 -9.02 11.59 -2.28
N HIS A 3 -7.92 11.57 -3.04
CA HIS A 3 -7.57 10.48 -3.96
C HIS A 3 -6.35 9.72 -3.46
N VAL A 4 -6.34 8.42 -3.69
CA VAL A 4 -5.19 7.56 -3.41
C VAL A 4 -4.82 6.81 -4.67
N GLY A 5 -3.56 6.94 -5.06
CA GLY A 5 -2.99 6.29 -6.22
C GLY A 5 -2.01 5.20 -5.82
N THR A 6 -1.87 4.19 -6.66
CA THR A 6 -0.73 3.29 -6.55
C THR A 6 0.52 4.11 -6.80
N ALA A 7 1.46 4.09 -5.86
CA ALA A 7 2.80 4.52 -6.20
C ALA A 7 3.33 3.43 -7.15
N LEU A 8 3.38 3.70 -8.47
CA LEU A 8 4.36 3.04 -9.31
C LEU A 8 5.71 3.56 -8.81
N VAL A 9 6.18 2.92 -7.73
CA VAL A 9 7.46 3.18 -7.12
C VAL A 9 8.53 2.86 -8.17
N GLU A 10 9.01 3.90 -8.85
CA GLU A 10 10.40 3.97 -9.31
C GLU A 10 11.36 4.25 -8.14
N THR A 11 10.94 3.96 -6.90
CA THR A 11 11.92 3.71 -5.85
C THR A 11 12.43 2.30 -6.10
N PRO A 12 13.75 2.08 -6.26
CA PRO A 12 14.25 0.72 -6.25
C PRO A 12 13.86 0.19 -4.88
N LEU A 13 12.86 -0.71 -4.83
CA LEU A 13 12.85 -1.69 -3.77
C LEU A 13 14.30 -2.15 -3.70
N PRO A 14 14.96 -2.04 -2.53
CA PRO A 14 16.31 -2.54 -2.43
C PRO A 14 16.27 -3.95 -3.03
N GLN A 15 17.22 -4.28 -3.90
CA GLN A 15 17.26 -5.57 -4.62
C GLN A 15 17.56 -6.69 -3.62
N ILE A 16 16.71 -6.82 -2.60
CA ILE A 16 16.82 -7.77 -1.52
C ILE A 16 15.99 -8.93 -2.01
N SER A 17 16.66 -9.79 -2.75
CA SER A 17 16.19 -11.15 -2.95
C SER A 17 16.76 -11.96 -1.80
N PRO A 18 16.05 -12.14 -0.66
CA PRO A 18 16.51 -13.02 0.42
C PRO A 18 16.69 -14.48 -0.07
N LEU A 19 16.16 -14.81 -1.26
CA LEU A 19 16.37 -16.09 -1.94
C LEU A 19 17.66 -16.16 -2.80
N ALA A 20 18.43 -15.07 -2.95
CA ALA A 20 19.62 -15.02 -3.82
C ALA A 20 20.91 -15.56 -3.17
N GLY A 21 20.88 -16.00 -1.91
CA GLY A 21 21.94 -16.80 -1.29
C GLY A 21 22.88 -16.06 -0.32
N GLU A 22 22.85 -14.72 -0.26
CA GLU A 22 23.58 -13.96 0.74
C GLU A 22 22.67 -13.56 1.91
N PRO A 23 23.14 -13.65 3.18
CA PRO A 23 22.38 -13.18 4.33
C PRO A 23 22.06 -11.69 4.19
N ILE A 24 20.79 -11.35 4.33
CA ILE A 24 20.35 -9.95 4.36
C ILE A 24 20.82 -9.27 5.65
N GLU A 25 21.21 -8.00 5.54
CA GLU A 25 21.54 -7.20 6.72
C GLU A 25 20.33 -7.02 7.63
N ARG A 26 20.55 -6.92 8.95
CA ARG A 26 19.45 -6.79 9.93
C ARG A 26 18.53 -5.60 9.63
N ALA A 27 19.12 -4.45 9.29
CA ALA A 27 18.35 -3.24 8.98
C ALA A 27 17.46 -3.41 7.74
N ASP A 28 17.94 -4.17 6.75
CA ASP A 28 17.18 -4.53 5.56
C ASP A 28 16.04 -5.49 5.87
N ALA A 29 16.30 -6.50 6.71
CA ALA A 29 15.28 -7.43 7.19
C ALA A 29 14.16 -6.71 7.95
N GLU A 30 14.50 -5.76 8.83
CA GLU A 30 13.55 -4.96 9.59
C GLU A 30 12.66 -4.09 8.67
N ARG A 31 13.27 -3.43 7.67
CA ARG A 31 12.54 -2.66 6.65
C ARG A 31 11.59 -3.54 5.85
N LEU A 32 12.06 -4.69 5.35
CA LEU A 32 11.25 -5.62 4.57
C LEU A 32 10.11 -6.20 5.42
N ALA A 33 10.38 -6.58 6.67
CA ALA A 33 9.35 -7.02 7.61
C ALA A 33 8.28 -5.96 7.84
N GLY A 34 8.66 -4.66 7.89
CA GLY A 34 7.71 -3.54 7.97
C GLY A 34 6.75 -3.51 6.77
N VAL A 35 7.28 -3.60 5.56
CA VAL A 35 6.47 -3.63 4.32
C VAL A 35 5.58 -4.87 4.28
N LEU A 36 6.13 -6.04 4.58
CA LEU A 36 5.36 -7.29 4.61
C LEU A 36 4.25 -7.25 5.67
N LYS A 37 4.49 -6.65 6.83
CA LYS A 37 3.46 -6.43 7.86
C LYS A 37 2.35 -5.50 7.36
N ALA A 38 2.71 -4.47 6.61
CA ALA A 38 1.72 -3.61 5.95
C ALA A 38 0.93 -4.34 4.85
N LEU A 39 1.46 -5.40 4.24
CA LEU A 39 0.73 -6.23 3.28
C LEU A 39 -0.05 -7.39 3.90
N ALA A 40 0.32 -7.86 5.09
CA ALA A 40 -0.25 -9.04 5.76
C ALA A 40 -1.65 -8.80 6.37
N ASP A 41 -2.56 -8.20 5.61
CA ASP A 41 -3.95 -7.97 5.98
C ASP A 41 -4.87 -8.06 4.74
N PRO A 42 -5.94 -8.87 4.80
CA PRO A 42 -6.81 -9.07 3.65
C PRO A 42 -7.47 -7.79 3.11
N ALA A 43 -7.86 -6.85 3.98
CA ALA A 43 -8.49 -5.61 3.54
C ALA A 43 -7.48 -4.71 2.82
N ARG A 44 -6.24 -4.66 3.29
CA ARG A 44 -5.15 -3.91 2.64
C ARG A 44 -4.78 -4.48 1.27
N LEU A 45 -4.72 -5.81 1.12
CA LEU A 45 -4.50 -6.45 -0.18
C LEU A 45 -5.65 -6.15 -1.16
N ARG A 46 -6.90 -6.21 -0.70
CA ARG A 46 -8.06 -5.85 -1.53
C ARG A 46 -8.06 -4.37 -1.92
N LEU A 47 -7.67 -3.47 -1.01
CA LEU A 47 -7.52 -2.04 -1.31
C LEU A 47 -6.50 -1.81 -2.44
N LEU A 48 -5.32 -2.42 -2.34
CA LEU A 48 -4.29 -2.32 -3.39
C LEU A 48 -4.81 -2.84 -4.74
N SER A 49 -5.48 -4.00 -4.74
CA SER A 49 -6.06 -4.59 -5.95
C SER A 49 -7.13 -3.67 -6.59
N LEU A 50 -8.00 -3.06 -5.77
CA LEU A 50 -9.02 -2.13 -6.26
C LEU A 50 -8.41 -0.87 -6.86
N ILE A 51 -7.45 -0.25 -6.18
CA ILE A 51 -6.77 0.97 -6.65
C ILE A 51 -6.00 0.68 -7.95
N GLN A 52 -5.28 -0.44 -8.02
CA GLN A 52 -4.54 -0.82 -9.22
C GLN A 52 -5.45 -1.14 -10.42
N SER A 53 -6.67 -1.62 -10.16
CA SER A 53 -7.67 -1.91 -11.20
C SER A 53 -8.48 -0.67 -11.60
N ALA A 54 -8.34 0.45 -10.90
CA ALA A 54 -9.07 1.67 -11.17
C ALA A 54 -8.48 2.42 -12.39
N PRO A 55 -9.29 3.22 -13.11
CA PRO A 55 -8.78 4.12 -14.14
C PRO A 55 -7.63 4.98 -13.59
N GLU A 56 -6.55 5.10 -14.36
CA GLU A 56 -5.34 5.85 -13.97
C GLU A 56 -4.60 5.30 -12.73
N GLY A 57 -5.03 4.16 -12.17
CA GLY A 57 -4.44 3.57 -10.98
C GLY A 57 -4.75 4.35 -9.69
N GLU A 58 -5.81 5.14 -9.68
CA GLU A 58 -6.24 5.98 -8.55
C GLU A 58 -7.71 5.75 -8.19
N ALA A 59 -8.05 5.87 -6.91
CA ALA A 59 -9.43 5.78 -6.43
C ALA A 59 -9.73 6.87 -5.39
N CYS A 60 -10.98 7.34 -5.37
CA CYS A 60 -11.47 8.21 -4.30
C CYS A 60 -11.69 7.37 -3.03
N VAL A 61 -11.31 7.91 -1.88
CA VAL A 61 -11.44 7.20 -0.58
C VAL A 61 -12.88 6.78 -0.30
N CYS A 62 -13.86 7.59 -0.69
CA CYS A 62 -15.28 7.31 -0.48
C CYS A 62 -15.73 6.06 -1.25
N ASP A 63 -15.23 5.88 -2.47
CA ASP A 63 -15.62 4.78 -3.37
C ASP A 63 -15.02 3.43 -2.95
N LEU A 64 -14.02 3.45 -2.05
CA LEU A 64 -13.38 2.24 -1.53
C LEU A 64 -14.15 1.61 -0.36
N THR A 65 -15.05 2.34 0.29
CA THR A 65 -15.78 1.84 1.48
C THR A 65 -16.80 0.75 1.14
N ALA A 66 -17.63 0.99 0.11
CA ALA A 66 -18.71 0.08 -0.27
C ALA A 66 -18.21 -1.28 -0.80
N PRO A 67 -17.20 -1.37 -1.69
CA PRO A 67 -16.70 -2.65 -2.20
C PRO A 67 -16.06 -3.56 -1.13
N LEU A 68 -15.60 -2.97 -0.03
CA LEU A 68 -14.97 -3.68 1.08
C LEU A 68 -15.95 -4.01 2.21
N GLY A 69 -17.14 -3.39 2.24
CA GLY A 69 -18.06 -3.51 3.36
C GLY A 69 -17.49 -2.95 4.67
N LEU A 70 -16.59 -1.97 4.56
CA LEU A 70 -15.88 -1.39 5.72
C LEU A 70 -16.31 0.05 5.95
N SER A 71 -16.21 0.49 7.21
CA SER A 71 -16.44 1.88 7.58
C SER A 71 -15.35 2.80 7.00
N GLN A 72 -15.68 4.05 6.74
CA GLN A 72 -14.72 5.05 6.27
C GLN A 72 -13.54 5.26 7.25
N PRO A 73 -13.72 5.26 8.59
CA PRO A 73 -12.59 5.27 9.54
C PRO A 73 -11.64 4.08 9.36
N THR A 74 -12.18 2.87 9.17
CA THR A 74 -11.39 1.65 8.96
C THR A 74 -10.59 1.72 7.65
N VAL A 75 -11.23 2.15 6.56
CA VAL A 75 -10.56 2.33 5.26
C VAL A 75 -9.46 3.39 5.37
N SER A 76 -9.74 4.52 5.99
CA SER A 76 -8.75 5.60 6.18
C SER A 76 -7.54 5.14 6.99
N HIS A 77 -7.77 4.31 8.02
CA HIS A 77 -6.69 3.71 8.81
C HIS A 77 -5.80 2.79 7.96
N HIS A 78 -6.40 1.92 7.15
CA HIS A 78 -5.66 1.04 6.24
C HIS A 78 -4.86 1.81 5.19
N LEU A 79 -5.46 2.84 4.59
CA LEU A 79 -4.78 3.69 3.60
C LEU A 79 -3.59 4.43 4.22
N ARG A 80 -3.70 4.88 5.48
CA ARG A 80 -2.58 5.47 6.21
C ARG A 80 -1.42 4.49 6.37
N ILE A 81 -1.68 3.27 6.84
CA ILE A 81 -0.65 2.22 6.98
C ILE A 81 0.06 1.95 5.65
N LEU A 82 -0.71 1.82 4.56
CA LEU A 82 -0.15 1.57 3.23
C LEU A 82 0.69 2.74 2.71
N THR A 83 0.27 3.98 2.98
CA THR A 83 1.03 5.19 2.62
C THR A 83 2.32 5.30 3.43
N GLU A 84 2.27 5.06 4.75
CA GLU A 84 3.43 5.07 5.64
C GLU A 84 4.45 3.97 5.28
N ALA A 85 3.98 2.85 4.74
CA ALA A 85 4.82 1.78 4.21
C ALA A 85 5.38 2.07 2.79
N GLY A 86 5.04 3.21 2.19
CA GLY A 86 5.48 3.61 0.86
C GLY A 86 4.80 2.87 -0.30
N LEU A 87 3.68 2.17 -0.03
CA LEU A 87 2.96 1.37 -1.03
C LEU A 87 1.92 2.18 -1.84
N LEU A 88 1.46 3.30 -1.29
CA LEU A 88 0.48 4.19 -1.92
C LEU A 88 0.96 5.63 -1.84
N ASN A 89 0.54 6.44 -2.80
CA ASN A 89 0.69 7.89 -2.75
C ASN A 89 -0.68 8.53 -2.55
N ARG A 90 -0.75 9.58 -1.72
CA ARG A 90 -2.01 10.28 -1.43
C ARG A 90 -1.94 11.71 -1.91
N ASP A 91 -2.93 12.12 -2.69
CA ASP A 91 -3.06 13.49 -3.18
C ASP A 91 -4.42 14.07 -2.75
N LYS A 92 -4.40 15.36 -2.41
CA LYS A 92 -5.61 16.11 -2.06
C LYS A 92 -5.98 16.98 -3.24
N ARG A 93 -6.83 16.45 -4.12
CA ARG A 93 -7.44 17.22 -5.21
C ARG A 93 -8.67 17.94 -4.67
N GLY A 94 -8.65 19.27 -4.73
CA GLY A 94 -9.75 20.15 -4.30
C GLY A 94 -11.02 19.86 -5.08
#